data_AF-A0A831YCC2-F1
#
_entry.id   AF-A0A831YCC2-F1
#
_cell.length_a   1.000
_cell.length_b   1.000
_cell.length_c   1.000
_cell.angle_alpha   90.00
_cell.angle_beta   90.00
_cell.angle_gamma   90.00
#
_symmetry.space_group_name_H-M   'P 1'
#
loop_
_entity.id
_entity.type
_entity.pdbx_description
1 polymer ?
#
loop_
_entity_poly.entity_id
_entity_poly.type
_entity_poly.pdbx_seq_one_letter_code
_entity_poly.pdbx_strand_id
1 'polypeptide(L)'
;MHGPTLALIIGIAVVVIATVIALQQLSTPPQAPTRTTTPTQTITPATQTGPSAGTPPTSGIKYDPQLAEKGKQYFSEIGCTACHSIKSLGISGGAVGPDLSKTLLGNPGAGGSVIGRFFKEKGLENPAADPQKAAELLKEYLINPPQYSTTMKTQVQAYKATYSNWATDQVPALVELLKEAAAKASG
;
A
#
# COMPACT_ATOMS: atom_id res chain seq x y z
N MET A 1 -51.68 12.99 -50.13
CA MET A 1 -51.49 12.01 -49.04
C MET A 1 -50.01 11.66 -48.99
N HIS A 2 -49.23 12.51 -48.29
CA HIS A 2 -47.78 12.34 -48.11
C HIS A 2 -47.57 11.71 -46.72
N GLY A 3 -46.95 10.53 -46.71
CA GLY A 3 -46.83 9.66 -45.54
C GLY A 3 -45.83 10.14 -44.47
N PRO A 4 -45.87 9.50 -43.28
CA PRO A 4 -45.31 10.00 -42.01
C PRO A 4 -43.79 9.82 -41.86
N THR A 5 -43.05 9.64 -42.95
CA THR A 5 -41.62 9.26 -42.89
C THR A 5 -40.68 10.45 -42.74
N LEU A 6 -41.14 11.69 -42.96
CA LEU A 6 -40.30 12.90 -42.90
C LEU A 6 -40.18 13.49 -41.49
N ALA A 7 -41.12 13.21 -40.58
CA ALA A 7 -41.12 13.75 -39.22
C ALA A 7 -40.10 13.06 -38.28
N LEU A 8 -39.74 11.80 -38.56
CA LEU A 8 -38.83 11.03 -37.70
C LEU A 8 -37.36 11.43 -37.87
N ILE A 9 -36.97 11.84 -39.07
CA ILE A 9 -35.56 12.18 -39.41
C ILE A 9 -35.18 13.54 -38.80
N ILE A 10 -36.12 14.49 -38.75
CA ILE A 10 -35.92 15.80 -38.12
C ILE A 10 -35.82 15.67 -36.59
N GLY A 11 -36.59 14.76 -35.98
CA GLY A 11 -36.54 14.50 -34.54
C GLY A 11 -35.19 13.94 -34.06
N ILE A 12 -34.56 13.06 -34.85
CA ILE A 12 -33.26 12.46 -34.51
C ILE A 12 -32.14 13.51 -34.60
N ALA A 13 -32.19 14.43 -35.58
CA ALA A 13 -31.18 15.48 -35.73
C ALA A 13 -31.18 16.49 -34.56
N VAL A 14 -32.36 16.84 -34.03
CA VAL A 14 -32.48 17.79 -32.90
C VAL A 14 -31.96 17.20 -31.59
N VAL A 15 -32.17 15.89 -31.34
CA VAL A 15 -31.69 15.20 -30.12
C VAL A 15 -30.17 15.05 -30.11
N VAL A 16 -29.54 14.84 -31.28
CA VAL A 16 -28.07 14.74 -31.39
C VAL A 16 -27.40 16.11 -31.17
N ILE A 17 -28.01 17.22 -31.61
CA ILE A 17 -27.43 18.56 -31.40
C ILE A 17 -27.56 18.99 -29.92
N ALA A 18 -28.67 18.64 -29.24
CA ALA A 18 -28.87 18.99 -27.82
C ALA A 18 -27.90 18.25 -26.87
N THR A 19 -27.54 17.00 -27.19
CA THR A 19 -26.62 16.21 -26.36
C THR A 19 -25.15 16.63 -26.50
N VAL A 20 -24.73 17.11 -27.68
CA VAL A 20 -23.36 17.62 -27.89
C VAL A 20 -23.13 18.96 -27.17
N ILE A 21 -24.14 19.82 -27.07
CA ILE A 21 -24.03 21.11 -26.33
C ILE A 21 -23.92 20.88 -24.81
N ALA A 22 -24.61 19.87 -24.27
CA ALA A 22 -24.51 19.51 -22.85
C ALA A 22 -23.13 18.93 -22.46
N LEU A 23 -22.45 18.24 -23.39
CA LEU A 23 -21.12 17.65 -23.15
C LEU A 23 -19.97 18.67 -23.22
N GLN A 24 -20.13 19.81 -23.89
CA GLN A 24 -19.09 20.86 -23.96
C GLN A 24 -19.05 21.77 -22.72
N GLN A 25 -20.09 21.76 -21.86
CA GLN A 25 -20.12 22.60 -20.64
C GLN A 25 -19.47 21.95 -19.40
N LEU A 26 -19.02 20.70 -19.50
CA LEU A 26 -18.37 19.97 -18.39
C LEU A 26 -16.85 20.19 -18.33
N SER A 27 -16.28 20.96 -19.26
CA SER A 27 -14.83 21.19 -19.38
C SER A 27 -14.33 22.54 -18.83
N THR A 28 -15.15 23.30 -18.10
CA THR A 28 -14.70 24.53 -17.45
C THR A 28 -14.20 24.24 -16.02
N PRO A 29 -12.89 24.40 -15.72
CA PRO A 29 -12.42 24.39 -14.35
C PRO A 29 -12.97 25.61 -13.59
N PRO A 30 -13.40 25.46 -12.32
CA PRO A 30 -13.75 26.62 -11.51
C PRO A 30 -12.50 27.48 -11.29
N GLN A 31 -12.53 28.72 -11.80
CA GLN A 31 -11.56 29.75 -11.47
C GLN A 31 -11.82 30.21 -10.03
N ALA A 32 -10.92 29.88 -9.11
CA ALA A 32 -10.92 30.46 -7.77
C ALA A 32 -10.28 31.86 -7.81
N PRO A 33 -10.78 32.83 -7.01
CA PRO A 33 -10.30 34.21 -7.05
C PRO A 33 -8.83 34.32 -6.63
N THR A 34 -8.05 35.01 -7.46
CA THR A 34 -6.72 35.53 -7.14
C THR A 34 -6.78 36.47 -5.94
N ARG A 35 -6.11 36.12 -4.84
CA ARG A 35 -5.71 37.09 -3.81
C ARG A 35 -4.20 37.27 -3.81
N THR A 36 -3.82 38.49 -4.15
CA THR A 36 -2.49 39.08 -4.09
C THR A 36 -1.98 39.22 -2.66
N THR A 37 -0.79 38.65 -2.40
CA THR A 37 0.32 38.96 -1.47
C THR A 37 0.10 39.79 -0.18
N THR A 38 0.69 39.34 0.94
CA THR A 38 1.84 39.97 1.67
C THR A 38 2.21 39.14 2.93
N PRO A 39 3.50 39.01 3.32
CA PRO A 39 4.00 38.04 4.29
C PRO A 39 4.10 38.62 5.71
N THR A 40 3.94 37.77 6.73
CA THR A 40 4.66 37.76 8.03
C THR A 40 3.92 36.81 8.98
N GLN A 41 4.47 35.62 9.18
CA GLN A 41 4.39 34.95 10.47
C GLN A 41 5.76 34.36 10.77
N THR A 42 6.52 35.11 11.54
CA THR A 42 7.59 34.61 12.40
C THR A 42 6.98 33.55 13.31
N ILE A 43 7.24 32.28 13.03
CA ILE A 43 7.10 31.21 14.00
C ILE A 43 8.47 30.57 14.12
N THR A 44 9.08 30.86 15.26
CA THR A 44 10.31 30.33 15.82
C THR A 44 10.43 28.82 15.57
N PRO A 45 11.63 28.31 15.25
CA PRO A 45 11.87 26.88 15.06
C PRO A 45 11.47 26.12 16.33
N ALA A 46 10.54 25.17 16.19
CA ALA A 46 10.32 24.16 17.19
C ALA A 46 11.58 23.28 17.22
N THR A 47 12.44 23.59 18.19
CA THR A 47 13.57 22.79 18.61
C THR A 47 13.08 21.38 18.93
N GLN A 48 13.27 20.43 18.02
CA GLN A 48 13.19 19.00 18.34
C GLN A 48 14.47 18.62 19.09
N THR A 49 14.57 19.02 20.37
CA THR A 49 15.54 18.43 21.30
C THR A 49 14.87 17.25 21.98
N GLY A 50 14.88 16.11 21.31
CA GLY A 50 14.76 14.80 21.95
C GLY A 50 15.96 13.99 21.49
N PRO A 51 16.77 13.40 22.39
CA PRO A 51 17.80 12.48 21.96
C PRO A 51 17.13 11.24 21.34
N SER A 52 17.05 11.20 20.01
CA SER A 52 16.87 9.94 19.28
C SER A 52 18.22 9.21 19.31
N ALA A 53 18.62 8.81 20.52
CA ALA A 53 19.77 7.96 20.76
C ALA A 53 19.29 6.52 20.61
N GLY A 54 19.42 6.03 19.39
CA GLY A 54 19.11 4.66 19.04
C GLY A 54 19.29 4.48 17.54
N THR A 55 20.50 4.68 17.04
CA THR A 55 20.88 4.20 15.71
C THR A 55 20.57 2.70 15.66
N PRO A 56 19.61 2.22 14.85
CA PRO A 56 19.43 0.79 14.68
C PRO A 56 20.67 0.24 13.96
N PRO A 57 21.11 -0.98 14.26
CA PRO A 57 22.06 -1.67 13.39
C PRO A 57 21.35 -2.01 12.08
N THR A 58 21.33 -1.04 11.17
CA THR A 58 20.72 -1.12 9.84
C THR A 58 21.61 -1.88 8.84
N SER A 59 22.80 -2.30 9.26
CA SER A 59 23.71 -3.13 8.48
C SER A 59 23.44 -4.62 8.68
N GLY A 60 22.89 -5.28 7.65
CA GLY A 60 23.03 -6.72 7.46
C GLY A 60 21.77 -7.58 7.49
N ILE A 61 20.60 -7.07 7.09
CA ILE A 61 19.43 -7.94 6.85
C ILE A 61 19.77 -8.90 5.71
N LYS A 62 20.09 -10.16 6.05
CA LYS A 62 20.36 -11.23 5.09
C LYS A 62 19.06 -11.81 4.58
N TYR A 63 18.96 -12.03 3.27
CA TYR A 63 17.83 -12.70 2.63
C TYR A 63 18.33 -13.71 1.59
N ASP A 64 17.50 -14.68 1.26
CA ASP A 64 17.71 -15.59 0.13
C ASP A 64 17.22 -14.92 -1.16
N PRO A 65 18.10 -14.63 -2.13
CA PRO A 65 17.72 -13.91 -3.35
C PRO A 65 16.78 -14.72 -4.27
N GLN A 66 16.89 -16.05 -4.29
CA GLN A 66 16.02 -16.89 -5.12
C GLN A 66 14.60 -16.93 -4.54
N LEU A 67 14.49 -17.08 -3.22
CA LEU A 67 13.19 -17.01 -2.53
C LEU A 67 12.59 -15.61 -2.57
N ALA A 68 13.41 -14.56 -2.48
CA ALA A 68 12.92 -13.18 -2.61
C ALA A 68 12.37 -12.91 -4.02
N GLU A 69 13.02 -13.42 -5.07
CA GLU A 69 12.50 -13.35 -6.44
C GLU A 69 11.16 -14.08 -6.58
N LYS A 70 11.08 -15.31 -6.07
CA LYS A 70 9.82 -16.06 -6.00
C LYS A 70 8.74 -15.30 -5.21
N GLY A 71 9.13 -14.63 -4.13
CA GLY A 71 8.26 -13.79 -3.33
C GLY A 71 7.68 -12.62 -4.12
N LYS A 72 8.47 -11.98 -4.99
CA LYS A 72 7.99 -10.89 -5.88
C LYS A 72 6.93 -11.39 -6.86
N GLN A 73 7.14 -12.58 -7.44
CA GLN A 73 6.14 -13.22 -8.30
C GLN A 73 4.84 -13.46 -7.54
N TYR A 74 4.91 -14.13 -6.39
CA TYR A 74 3.75 -14.39 -5.55
C TYR A 74 3.04 -13.14 -5.07
N PHE A 75 3.78 -12.09 -4.69
CA PHE A 75 3.19 -10.83 -4.27
C PHE A 75 2.31 -10.21 -5.36
N SER A 76 2.71 -10.34 -6.63
CA SER A 76 1.89 -9.93 -7.77
C SER A 76 0.75 -10.89 -8.06
N GLU A 77 1.02 -12.19 -8.16
CA GLU A 77 0.05 -13.24 -8.55
C GLU A 77 -1.10 -13.40 -7.55
N ILE A 78 -0.80 -13.33 -6.25
CA ILE A 78 -1.80 -13.39 -5.18
C ILE A 78 -2.65 -12.10 -5.15
N GLY A 79 -2.15 -11.01 -5.75
CA GLY A 79 -2.82 -9.72 -5.79
C GLY A 79 -2.50 -8.81 -4.60
N CYS A 80 -1.38 -9.01 -3.91
CA CYS A 80 -0.98 -8.14 -2.79
C CYS A 80 -0.74 -6.69 -3.26
N THR A 81 -0.32 -6.50 -4.51
CA THR A 81 -0.15 -5.19 -5.16
C THR A 81 -1.45 -4.40 -5.28
N ALA A 82 -2.62 -5.05 -5.25
CA ALA A 82 -3.91 -4.35 -5.27
C ALA A 82 -4.09 -3.39 -4.08
N CYS A 83 -3.43 -3.70 -2.95
CA CYS A 83 -3.50 -2.89 -1.74
C CYS A 83 -2.16 -2.31 -1.30
N HIS A 84 -1.06 -3.02 -1.50
CA HIS A 84 0.24 -2.68 -0.90
C HIS A 84 1.29 -2.33 -1.95
N SER A 85 2.13 -1.36 -1.64
CA SER A 85 3.37 -1.05 -2.38
C SER A 85 4.60 -1.58 -1.66
N ILE A 86 5.71 -1.73 -2.40
CA ILE A 86 7.07 -1.96 -1.87
C ILE A 86 8.02 -1.01 -2.60
N LYS A 87 8.01 0.26 -2.19
CA LYS A 87 8.70 1.36 -2.87
C LYS A 87 10.22 1.17 -2.96
N SER A 88 10.84 0.59 -1.93
CA SER A 88 12.28 0.25 -1.92
C SER A 88 12.67 -0.75 -3.01
N LEU A 89 11.71 -1.48 -3.59
CA LEU A 89 11.90 -2.38 -4.72
C LEU A 89 11.24 -1.88 -6.01
N GLY A 90 10.71 -0.66 -6.03
CA GLY A 90 9.99 -0.11 -7.18
C GLY A 90 8.63 -0.77 -7.45
N ILE A 91 8.10 -1.57 -6.51
CA ILE A 91 6.80 -2.24 -6.69
C ILE A 91 5.71 -1.25 -6.30
N SER A 92 4.96 -0.83 -7.32
CA SER A 92 3.77 0.01 -7.14
C SER A 92 2.59 -0.83 -6.65
N GLY A 93 1.68 -0.20 -5.93
CA GLY A 93 0.45 -0.84 -5.49
C GLY A 93 -0.64 0.16 -5.13
N GLY A 94 -1.77 -0.36 -4.64
CA GLY A 94 -2.90 0.45 -4.22
C GLY A 94 -2.63 1.35 -3.01
N ALA A 95 -3.63 2.15 -2.65
CA ALA A 95 -3.58 3.07 -1.51
C ALA A 95 -4.32 2.54 -0.25
N VAL A 96 -4.85 1.31 -0.31
CA VAL A 96 -5.62 0.70 0.79
C VAL A 96 -4.70 0.22 1.91
N GLY A 97 -3.62 -0.46 1.53
CA GLY A 97 -2.61 -0.95 2.44
C GLY A 97 -1.40 -0.01 2.51
N PRO A 98 -0.68 0.03 3.63
CA PRO A 98 0.57 0.77 3.73
C PRO A 98 1.66 0.20 2.80
N ASP A 99 2.65 1.02 2.48
CA ASP A 99 3.91 0.57 1.89
C ASP A 99 4.62 -0.41 2.83
N LEU A 100 5.11 -1.53 2.30
CA LEU A 100 5.68 -2.62 3.12
C LEU A 100 7.21 -2.62 3.17
N SER A 101 7.89 -1.65 2.54
CA SER A 101 9.34 -1.63 2.43
C SER A 101 10.08 -1.66 3.77
N LYS A 102 9.47 -1.14 4.83
CA LYS A 102 10.07 -1.06 6.16
C LYS A 102 9.32 -1.89 7.21
N THR A 103 8.54 -2.89 6.79
CA THR A 103 7.72 -3.72 7.70
C THR A 103 8.56 -4.34 8.82
N LEU A 104 9.77 -4.80 8.50
CA LEU A 104 10.73 -5.39 9.45
C LEU A 104 11.52 -4.37 10.27
N LEU A 105 11.34 -3.08 10.00
CA LEU A 105 12.08 -1.96 10.60
C LEU A 105 11.18 -1.05 11.42
N GLY A 106 9.93 -1.45 11.66
CA GLY A 106 9.00 -0.61 12.40
C GLY A 106 8.26 0.43 11.54
N ASN A 107 8.18 0.31 10.21
CA ASN A 107 7.19 1.09 9.45
C ASN A 107 6.58 0.30 8.28
N PRO A 108 5.29 -0.04 8.29
CA PRO A 108 4.28 0.25 9.31
C PRO A 108 4.41 -0.75 10.47
N GLY A 109 5.35 -0.53 11.39
CA GLY A 109 5.56 -1.37 12.57
C GLY A 109 5.79 -0.55 13.85
N ALA A 110 5.69 0.78 13.77
CA ALA A 110 5.69 1.69 14.89
C ALA A 110 4.26 1.75 15.44
N GLY A 111 4.15 1.81 16.77
CA GLY A 111 2.91 1.62 17.52
C GLY A 111 1.71 2.34 16.91
N GLY A 112 0.79 1.55 16.36
CA GLY A 112 -0.42 2.02 15.67
C GLY A 112 -0.86 1.13 14.52
N SER A 113 0.05 0.40 13.89
CA SER A 113 -0.30 -0.57 12.83
C SER A 113 -0.75 -1.93 13.40
N VAL A 114 -1.52 -2.67 12.59
CA VAL A 114 -1.99 -4.03 12.95
C VAL A 114 -0.81 -4.98 13.20
N ILE A 115 0.22 -4.93 12.34
CA ILE A 115 1.41 -5.77 12.49
C ILE A 115 2.31 -5.30 13.65
N GLY A 116 2.41 -3.98 13.88
CA GLY A 116 3.13 -3.43 15.03
C GLY A 116 2.50 -3.84 16.35
N ARG A 117 1.17 -3.88 16.43
CA ARG A 117 0.44 -4.47 17.57
C ARG A 117 0.79 -5.95 17.75
N PHE A 118 0.79 -6.73 16.68
CA PHE A 118 1.14 -8.15 16.73
C PHE A 118 2.58 -8.36 17.22
N PHE A 119 3.55 -7.60 16.71
CA PHE A 119 4.93 -7.64 17.19
C PHE A 119 5.03 -7.32 18.67
N LYS A 120 4.38 -6.26 19.14
CA LYS A 120 4.35 -5.90 20.57
C LYS A 120 3.76 -7.00 21.45
N GLU A 121 2.63 -7.59 21.05
CA GLU A 121 2.00 -8.71 21.78
C GLU A 121 2.92 -9.96 21.84
N LYS A 122 3.85 -10.07 20.90
CA LYS A 122 4.86 -11.14 20.81
C LYS A 122 6.21 -10.76 21.42
N GLY A 123 6.30 -9.62 22.11
CA GLY A 123 7.50 -9.17 22.80
C GLY A 123 8.53 -8.45 21.94
N LEU A 124 8.15 -7.97 20.74
CA LEU A 124 9.01 -7.20 19.85
C LEU A 124 8.52 -5.75 19.74
N GLU A 125 9.03 -4.87 20.59
CA GLU A 125 8.64 -3.45 20.63
C GLU A 125 9.38 -2.58 19.62
N ASN A 126 10.63 -2.95 19.29
CA ASN A 126 11.44 -2.28 18.28
C ASN A 126 11.90 -3.30 17.21
N PRO A 127 11.12 -3.48 16.12
CA PRO A 127 11.47 -4.41 15.06
C PRO A 127 12.83 -4.11 14.40
N ALA A 128 13.26 -2.85 14.38
CA ALA A 128 14.56 -2.47 13.81
C ALA A 128 15.75 -2.94 14.67
N ALA A 129 15.54 -3.24 15.95
CA ALA A 129 16.58 -3.82 16.82
C ALA A 129 16.80 -5.31 16.57
N ASP A 130 15.77 -6.02 16.06
CA ASP A 130 15.85 -7.43 15.70
C ASP A 130 14.99 -7.73 14.44
N PRO A 131 15.48 -7.37 13.23
CA PRO A 131 14.76 -7.60 11.98
C PRO A 131 14.53 -9.08 11.68
N GLN A 132 15.39 -9.96 12.19
CA GLN A 132 15.27 -11.41 12.06
C GLN A 132 14.05 -11.90 12.85
N LYS A 133 13.91 -11.47 14.11
CA LYS A 133 12.71 -11.76 14.90
C LYS A 133 11.46 -11.16 14.28
N ALA A 134 11.54 -9.95 13.72
CA ALA A 134 10.43 -9.35 12.99
C ALA A 134 9.99 -10.23 11.81
N ALA A 135 10.94 -10.83 11.07
CA ALA A 135 10.64 -11.71 9.94
C ALA A 135 9.98 -13.03 10.39
N GLU A 136 10.43 -13.61 11.50
CA GLU A 136 9.79 -14.79 12.10
C GLU A 136 8.35 -14.51 12.53
N LEU A 137 8.12 -13.39 13.19
CA LEU A 137 6.78 -13.00 13.63
C LEU A 137 5.89 -12.64 12.43
N LEU A 138 6.46 -12.04 11.38
CA LEU A 138 5.73 -11.77 10.14
C LEU A 138 5.31 -13.07 9.45
N LYS A 139 6.18 -14.09 9.43
CA LYS A 139 5.83 -15.44 8.98
C LYS A 139 4.65 -15.98 9.79
N GLU A 140 4.70 -15.87 11.12
CA GLU A 140 3.59 -16.30 11.98
C GLU A 140 2.30 -15.54 11.65
N TYR A 141 2.36 -14.22 11.49
CA TYR A 141 1.21 -13.38 11.16
C TYR A 141 0.58 -13.73 9.81
N LEU A 142 1.38 -14.01 8.78
CA LEU A 142 0.89 -14.41 7.45
C LEU A 142 0.30 -15.82 7.44
N ILE A 143 0.64 -16.67 8.42
CA ILE A 143 0.05 -18.00 8.57
C ILE A 143 -1.19 -17.92 9.47
N ASN A 144 -1.11 -17.26 10.63
CA ASN A 144 -2.13 -17.24 11.66
C ASN A 144 -2.36 -15.82 12.18
N PRO A 145 -2.98 -14.95 11.37
CA PRO A 145 -3.24 -13.57 11.79
C PRO A 145 -4.21 -13.53 12.98
N PRO A 146 -4.01 -12.61 13.94
CA PRO A 146 -4.86 -12.47 15.12
C PRO A 146 -6.26 -11.99 14.75
N GLN A 147 -7.24 -12.22 15.64
CA GLN A 147 -8.65 -11.92 15.36
C GLN A 147 -8.94 -10.45 15.06
N TYR A 148 -8.22 -9.53 15.71
CA TYR A 148 -8.37 -8.09 15.47
C TYR A 148 -7.85 -7.65 14.10
N SER A 149 -7.10 -8.51 13.41
CA SER A 149 -6.56 -8.25 12.07
C SER A 149 -7.57 -8.66 10.99
N THR A 150 -8.79 -8.13 11.07
CA THR A 150 -9.97 -8.59 10.34
C THR A 150 -9.72 -8.83 8.84
N THR A 151 -9.27 -7.80 8.11
CA THR A 151 -9.03 -7.90 6.66
C THR A 151 -7.98 -8.97 6.33
N MET A 152 -6.80 -8.90 6.95
CA MET A 152 -5.74 -9.89 6.70
C MET A 152 -6.13 -11.30 7.12
N LYS A 153 -6.94 -11.48 8.17
CA LYS A 153 -7.46 -12.78 8.56
C LYS A 153 -8.36 -13.38 7.48
N THR A 154 -9.29 -12.60 6.95
CA THR A 154 -10.15 -13.04 5.84
C THR A 154 -9.32 -13.36 4.59
N GLN A 155 -8.36 -12.50 4.23
CA GLN A 155 -7.47 -12.73 3.08
C GLN A 155 -6.65 -14.03 3.25
N VAL A 156 -6.01 -14.24 4.41
CA VAL A 156 -5.21 -15.44 4.68
C VAL A 156 -6.08 -16.71 4.66
N GLN A 157 -7.33 -16.65 5.13
CA GLN A 157 -8.26 -17.78 5.02
C GLN A 157 -8.56 -18.12 3.56
N ALA A 158 -8.81 -17.12 2.71
CA ALA A 158 -9.00 -17.33 1.28
C ALA A 158 -7.73 -17.86 0.59
N TYR A 159 -6.56 -17.37 0.97
CA TYR A 159 -5.28 -17.85 0.43
C TYR A 159 -5.02 -19.30 0.82
N LYS A 160 -5.27 -19.70 2.07
CA LYS A 160 -5.14 -21.10 2.49
C LYS A 160 -6.10 -22.04 1.77
N ALA A 161 -7.29 -21.56 1.39
CA ALA A 161 -8.25 -22.34 0.60
C ALA A 161 -7.81 -22.50 -0.86
N THR A 162 -7.02 -21.55 -1.39
CA THR A 162 -6.58 -21.52 -2.79
C THR A 162 -5.21 -22.19 -2.98
N TYR A 163 -4.29 -21.96 -2.05
CA TYR A 163 -2.90 -22.39 -2.10
C TYR A 163 -2.65 -23.43 -1.01
N SER A 164 -2.65 -24.72 -1.39
CA SER A 164 -2.40 -25.83 -0.45
C SER A 164 -1.06 -25.71 0.29
N ASN A 165 -0.09 -25.05 -0.35
CA ASN A 165 1.27 -24.88 0.18
C ASN A 165 1.49 -23.50 0.82
N TRP A 166 0.42 -22.76 1.17
CA TRP A 166 0.50 -21.38 1.68
C TRP A 166 1.61 -21.18 2.72
N ALA A 167 1.64 -22.04 3.76
CA ALA A 167 2.58 -21.92 4.87
C ALA A 167 4.00 -22.42 4.54
N THR A 168 4.14 -23.30 3.55
CA THR A 168 5.41 -23.99 3.23
C THR A 168 6.11 -23.44 2.00
N ASP A 169 5.41 -22.67 1.15
CA ASP A 169 5.95 -22.10 -0.08
C ASP A 169 5.73 -20.59 -0.19
N GLN A 170 4.46 -20.14 -0.25
CA GLN A 170 4.14 -18.72 -0.45
C GLN A 170 4.65 -17.84 0.69
N VAL A 171 4.36 -18.19 1.95
CA VAL A 171 4.76 -17.35 3.09
C VAL A 171 6.28 -17.23 3.21
N PRO A 172 7.09 -18.31 3.16
CA PRO A 172 8.54 -18.19 3.19
C PRO A 172 9.09 -17.26 2.10
N ALA A 173 8.60 -17.39 0.85
CA ALA A 173 9.03 -16.53 -0.25
C ALA A 173 8.62 -15.05 -0.04
N LEU A 174 7.40 -14.80 0.43
CA LEU A 174 6.92 -13.45 0.76
C LEU A 174 7.74 -12.80 1.90
N VAL A 175 8.20 -13.59 2.86
CA VAL A 175 9.06 -13.10 3.96
C VAL A 175 10.45 -12.74 3.43
N GLU A 176 11.05 -13.55 2.56
CA GLU A 176 12.35 -13.23 1.95
C GLU A 176 12.27 -11.99 1.04
N LEU A 177 11.17 -11.80 0.31
CA LEU A 177 10.86 -10.54 -0.37
C LEU A 177 10.91 -9.35 0.59
N LEU A 178 10.24 -9.43 1.74
CA LEU A 178 10.18 -8.31 2.68
C LEU A 178 11.51 -8.10 3.43
N LYS A 179 12.37 -9.13 3.53
CA LYS A 179 13.75 -8.99 3.97
C LYS A 179 14.61 -8.27 2.91
N GLU A 180 14.48 -8.60 1.62
CA GLU A 180 15.11 -7.82 0.53
C GLU A 180 14.65 -6.36 0.58
N ALA A 181 13.35 -6.12 0.71
CA ALA A 181 12.77 -4.79 0.74
C ALA A 181 13.32 -3.96 1.91
N ALA A 182 13.40 -4.56 3.11
CA ALA A 182 13.96 -3.92 4.29
C ALA A 182 15.47 -3.66 4.13
N ALA A 183 16.23 -4.60 3.56
CA ALA A 183 17.65 -4.42 3.28
C ALA A 183 17.90 -3.23 2.32
N LYS A 184 17.06 -3.03 1.30
CA LYS A 184 17.19 -1.89 0.38
C LYS A 184 16.62 -0.57 0.93
N ALA A 185 15.70 -0.62 1.89
CA ALA A 185 15.16 0.58 2.54
C ALA A 185 16.07 1.15 3.65
N SER A 186 17.15 0.41 3.93
CA SER A 186 18.12 0.58 5.02
C SER A 186 19.44 1.20 4.55
N GLY A 187 19.80 0.98 3.29
CA GLY A 187 20.94 1.62 2.62
C GLY A 187 20.53 2.90 1.91
#